data_AF-A0A1C7H3L4-F1
#
_entry.id   AF-A0A1C7H3L4-F1
#
_cell.length_a   1.000
_cell.length_b   1.000
_cell.length_c   1.000
_cell.angle_alpha   90.00
_cell.angle_beta   90.00
_cell.angle_gamma   90.00
#
_symmetry.space_group_name_H-M   'P 1'
#
loop_
_entity.id
_entity.type
_entity.pdbx_description
1 polymer ?
#
loop_
_entity_poly.entity_id
_entity_poly.type
_entity_poly.pdbx_seq_one_letter_code
_entity_poly.pdbx_strand_id
1 'polypeptide(L)'
;MKKLNDANMGIFVLLSVCLCLFSCNNDNNNLPKDYVGFEHSKETVECEGNKSECELEIKIVAMEKAKEDRTVVLAAPPPLIGQAAVIQLTEKKVIIKAGKKSATTIIKIYPKQMVLNKQNVTLSCTPQWKEGGISKLTILLKRK
;
A
#
# COMPACT_ATOMS: atom_id res chain seq x y z
N MET A 1 -12.35 22.15 -61.90
CA MET A 1 -11.44 22.14 -60.72
C MET A 1 -12.18 22.81 -59.57
N LYS A 2 -12.32 22.33 -58.34
CA LYS A 2 -11.96 21.10 -57.63
C LYS A 2 -13.13 20.89 -56.63
N LYS A 3 -13.67 19.67 -56.56
CA LYS A 3 -14.52 19.25 -55.43
C LYS A 3 -13.66 19.29 -54.18
N LEU A 4 -14.12 19.97 -53.12
CA LEU A 4 -13.57 19.83 -51.77
C LEU A 4 -14.64 19.24 -50.86
N ASN A 5 -14.69 17.91 -50.94
CA ASN A 5 -14.82 16.95 -49.85
C ASN A 5 -15.70 17.32 -48.64
N ASP A 6 -16.88 16.70 -48.62
CA ASP A 6 -17.71 16.35 -47.45
C ASP A 6 -17.01 15.39 -46.45
N ALA A 7 -15.71 15.55 -46.23
CA ALA A 7 -14.90 14.66 -45.39
C ALA A 7 -14.60 15.22 -44.00
N ASN A 8 -15.03 16.45 -43.69
CA ASN A 8 -14.58 17.15 -42.48
C ASN A 8 -15.65 17.35 -41.39
N MET A 9 -16.91 16.97 -41.62
CA MET A 9 -17.98 17.10 -40.60
C MET A 9 -18.23 15.80 -39.81
N GLY A 10 -17.69 14.66 -40.26
CA GLY A 10 -17.76 13.38 -39.54
C GLY A 10 -16.57 13.13 -38.59
N ILE A 11 -15.43 13.79 -38.82
CA ILE A 11 -14.19 13.58 -38.06
C ILE A 11 -14.22 14.25 -36.68
N PHE A 12 -14.95 15.36 -36.54
CA PHE A 12 -15.09 16.06 -35.25
C PHE A 12 -16.05 15.38 -34.28
N VAL A 13 -17.02 14.61 -34.79
CA VAL A 13 -17.98 13.88 -33.95
C VAL A 13 -17.39 12.53 -33.50
N LEU A 14 -16.52 11.92 -34.31
CA LEU A 14 -15.85 10.65 -33.95
C LEU A 14 -14.84 10.79 -32.80
N LEU A 15 -14.30 11.99 -32.57
CA LEU A 15 -13.32 12.24 -31.50
C LEU A 15 -13.97 12.47 -30.12
N SER A 16 -15.29 12.75 -30.07
CA SER A 16 -15.99 13.03 -28.82
C SER A 16 -16.50 11.77 -28.09
N VAL A 17 -16.55 10.62 -28.76
CA VAL A 17 -17.09 9.37 -28.18
C VAL A 17 -16.01 8.49 -27.54
N CYS A 18 -14.72 8.81 -27.75
CA CYS A 18 -13.61 8.01 -27.24
C CYS A 18 -13.15 8.38 -25.81
N LEU A 19 -13.78 9.37 -25.17
CA LEU A 19 -13.43 9.82 -23.80
C LEU A 19 -14.21 9.11 -22.69
N CYS A 20 -15.17 8.24 -23.01
CA CYS A 20 -16.01 7.58 -22.00
C CYS A 20 -15.55 6.17 -21.60
N LEU A 21 -14.35 5.73 -21.96
CA LEU A 21 -13.85 4.38 -21.62
C LEU A 21 -12.58 4.36 -20.76
N PHE A 22 -12.25 5.44 -20.06
CA PHE A 22 -11.27 5.36 -18.97
C PHE A 22 -11.94 4.91 -17.66
N SER A 23 -11.89 3.59 -17.48
CA SER A 23 -12.00 2.83 -16.23
C SER A 23 -13.38 2.73 -15.57
N CYS A 24 -14.15 1.73 -16.00
CA CYS A 24 -14.71 0.79 -15.03
C CYS A 24 -13.55 0.02 -14.40
N ASN A 25 -13.03 0.50 -13.26
CA ASN A 25 -12.24 -0.36 -12.38
C ASN A 25 -13.19 -0.95 -11.34
N ASN A 26 -13.42 -2.26 -11.45
CA ASN A 26 -14.14 -3.02 -10.44
C ASN A 26 -13.23 -3.30 -9.23
N ASP A 27 -13.89 -3.28 -8.08
CA ASP A 27 -13.53 -3.79 -6.76
C ASP A 27 -12.85 -2.83 -5.77
N ASN A 28 -13.74 -2.22 -4.97
CA ASN A 28 -13.61 -1.82 -3.56
C ASN A 28 -12.30 -1.20 -3.10
N ASN A 29 -12.30 0.14 -2.99
CA ASN A 29 -11.73 0.88 -1.86
C ASN A 29 -12.09 2.38 -2.01
N ASN A 30 -13.20 2.82 -1.40
CA ASN A 30 -13.52 4.24 -1.20
C ASN A 30 -12.57 4.86 -0.15
N LEU A 31 -11.27 4.73 -0.37
CA LEU A 31 -10.28 5.41 0.45
C LEU A 31 -10.38 6.90 0.15
N PRO A 32 -10.35 7.77 1.18
CA PRO A 32 -10.35 9.22 0.98
C PRO A 32 -9.30 9.64 -0.04
N LYS A 33 -9.58 10.68 -0.84
CA LYS A 33 -8.65 11.18 -1.87
C LYS A 33 -7.28 11.56 -1.31
N ASP A 34 -7.24 11.93 -0.04
CA ASP A 34 -6.01 12.27 0.66
C ASP A 34 -5.38 11.08 1.41
N TYR A 35 -5.97 9.88 1.35
CA TYR A 35 -5.46 8.70 2.06
C TYR A 35 -4.03 8.37 1.64
N VAL A 36 -3.18 8.18 2.66
CA VAL A 36 -1.84 7.63 2.52
C VAL A 36 -1.58 6.64 3.65
N GLY A 37 -1.30 5.40 3.31
CA GLY A 37 -1.23 4.30 4.27
C GLY A 37 -1.01 2.95 3.61
N PHE A 38 -1.27 1.87 4.34
CA PHE A 38 -1.17 0.52 3.79
C PHE A 38 -2.20 0.31 2.66
N GLU A 39 -1.83 -0.44 1.63
CA GLU A 39 -2.74 -0.88 0.56
C GLU A 39 -3.88 -1.73 1.09
N HIS A 40 -3.55 -2.63 2.04
CA HIS A 40 -4.50 -3.49 2.72
C HIS A 40 -4.50 -3.20 4.22
N SER A 41 -5.68 -3.29 4.85
CA SER A 41 -5.82 -3.14 6.31
C SER A 41 -5.62 -4.45 7.06
N LYS A 42 -5.64 -5.59 6.36
CA LYS A 42 -5.49 -6.93 6.92
C LYS A 42 -4.67 -7.82 5.99
N GLU A 43 -3.80 -8.63 6.56
CA GLU A 43 -3.01 -9.64 5.86
C GLU A 43 -2.95 -10.94 6.68
N THR A 44 -2.74 -12.06 6.02
CA THR A 44 -2.45 -13.34 6.69
C THR A 44 -1.15 -13.90 6.16
N VAL A 45 -0.21 -14.20 7.06
CA VAL A 45 1.09 -14.76 6.71
C VAL A 45 1.30 -16.08 7.43
N GLU A 46 1.69 -17.09 6.66
CA GLU A 46 2.05 -18.41 7.18
C GLU A 46 3.57 -18.58 7.13
N CYS A 47 4.16 -18.86 8.29
CA CYS A 47 5.59 -19.03 8.48
C CYS A 47 5.88 -20.43 9.00
N GLU A 48 6.85 -21.12 8.41
CA GLU A 48 7.32 -22.41 8.94
C GLU A 48 8.02 -22.20 10.29
N GLY A 49 7.64 -22.96 11.32
CA GLY A 49 8.18 -22.80 12.67
C GLY A 49 9.67 -23.14 12.82
N ASN A 50 10.24 -23.93 11.89
CA ASN A 50 11.65 -24.30 11.88
C ASN A 50 12.55 -23.19 11.29
N LYS A 51 12.02 -22.30 10.44
CA LYS A 51 12.75 -21.19 9.85
C LYS A 51 13.09 -20.14 10.91
N SER A 52 14.25 -19.51 10.77
CA SER A 52 14.62 -18.38 11.64
C SER A 52 13.80 -17.14 11.33
N GLU A 53 13.42 -16.95 10.07
CA GLU A 53 12.82 -15.73 9.56
C GLU A 53 11.91 -16.01 8.36
N CYS A 54 10.87 -15.18 8.20
CA CYS A 54 10.11 -14.97 6.97
C CYS A 54 10.07 -13.48 6.63
N GLU A 55 9.88 -13.15 5.37
CA GLU A 55 9.70 -11.78 4.92
C GLU A 55 8.28 -11.57 4.40
N LEU A 56 7.71 -10.39 4.68
CA LEU A 56 6.47 -9.91 4.07
C LEU A 56 6.76 -8.57 3.39
N GLU A 57 6.48 -8.47 2.09
CA GLU A 57 6.44 -7.19 1.40
C GLU A 57 5.12 -6.47 1.73
N ILE A 58 5.22 -5.24 2.19
CA ILE A 58 4.07 -4.36 2.43
C ILE A 58 4.14 -3.16 1.50
N LYS A 59 2.99 -2.80 0.93
CA LYS A 59 2.87 -1.66 0.03
C LYS A 59 2.16 -0.50 0.73
N ILE A 60 2.82 0.65 0.73
CA ILE A 60 2.24 1.93 1.14
C ILE A 60 1.75 2.63 -0.11
N VAL A 61 0.50 3.09 -0.09
CA VAL A 61 -0.17 3.76 -1.21
C VAL A 61 -0.60 5.16 -0.83
N ALA A 62 -0.63 6.04 -1.82
CA ALA A 62 -1.21 7.36 -1.79
C ALA A 62 -2.21 7.50 -2.94
N MET A 63 -3.41 8.01 -2.67
CA MET A 63 -4.46 8.11 -3.69
C MET A 63 -4.12 9.17 -4.76
N GLU A 64 -3.39 10.22 -4.37
CA GLU A 64 -2.93 11.29 -5.24
C GLU A 64 -1.40 11.34 -5.34
N LYS A 65 -0.91 11.69 -6.54
CA LYS A 65 0.51 11.95 -6.78
C LYS A 65 0.93 13.26 -6.13
N ALA A 66 2.17 13.33 -5.66
CA ALA A 66 2.76 14.54 -5.12
C ALA A 66 3.85 15.09 -6.04
N LYS A 67 4.11 16.39 -5.98
CA LYS A 67 5.26 17.02 -6.67
C LYS A 67 6.57 16.83 -5.90
N GLU A 68 6.47 16.46 -4.63
CA GLU A 68 7.60 16.30 -3.70
C GLU A 68 7.57 14.89 -3.09
N ASP A 69 8.72 14.45 -2.59
CA ASP A 69 8.84 13.21 -1.84
C ASP A 69 8.01 13.29 -0.55
N ARG A 70 7.27 12.22 -0.25
CA ARG A 70 6.39 12.13 0.92
C ARG A 70 6.88 10.99 1.82
N THR A 71 7.22 11.31 3.07
CA THR A 71 7.76 10.35 4.05
C THR A 71 6.71 9.88 5.04
N VAL A 72 6.46 8.58 5.12
CA VAL A 72 5.65 7.97 6.18
C VAL A 72 6.56 7.33 7.21
N VAL A 73 6.13 7.33 8.47
CA VAL A 73 6.78 6.57 9.54
C VAL A 73 5.96 5.33 9.84
N LEU A 74 6.63 4.19 9.85
CA LEU A 74 6.09 2.91 10.24
C LEU A 74 6.45 2.60 11.69
N ALA A 75 5.51 2.04 12.44
CA ALA A 75 5.75 1.50 13.77
C ALA A 75 5.14 0.12 13.92
N ALA A 76 5.90 -0.75 14.60
CA ALA A 76 5.46 -2.04 15.09
C ALA A 76 5.20 -1.93 16.60
N PRO A 77 4.34 -2.78 17.18
CA PRO A 77 4.15 -2.78 18.62
C PRO A 77 5.47 -3.13 19.32
N PRO A 78 5.79 -2.48 20.45
CA PRO A 78 6.97 -2.84 21.21
C PRO A 78 6.86 -4.30 21.68
N PRO A 79 7.97 -5.05 21.74
CA PRO A 79 7.94 -6.38 22.33
C PRO A 79 7.56 -6.27 23.81
N LEU A 80 6.88 -7.31 24.31
CA LEU A 80 6.60 -7.43 25.74
C LEU A 80 7.92 -7.57 26.51
N ILE A 81 7.95 -7.07 27.75
CA ILE A 81 9.15 -7.11 28.59
C ILE A 81 9.64 -8.56 28.72
N GLY A 82 10.91 -8.79 28.39
CA GLY A 82 11.53 -10.12 28.42
C GLY A 82 11.26 -11.00 27.20
N GLN A 83 10.56 -10.51 26.17
CA GLN A 83 10.33 -11.22 24.92
C GLN A 83 11.07 -10.56 23.75
N ALA A 84 11.48 -11.38 22.78
CA ALA A 84 12.02 -10.88 21.51
C ALA A 84 10.88 -10.43 20.57
N ALA A 85 11.18 -9.50 19.66
CA ALA A 85 10.18 -8.92 18.77
C ALA A 85 9.82 -9.87 17.62
N VAL A 86 8.57 -10.34 17.59
CA VAL A 86 8.07 -11.24 16.54
C VAL A 86 8.10 -10.61 15.14
N ILE A 87 7.97 -9.28 15.04
CA ILE A 87 8.11 -8.54 13.78
C ILE A 87 9.17 -7.45 13.97
N GLN A 88 9.98 -7.27 12.93
CA GLN A 88 10.90 -6.15 12.81
C GLN A 88 10.70 -5.45 11.45
N LEU A 89 10.52 -4.13 11.51
CA LEU A 89 10.55 -3.28 10.33
C LEU A 89 12.02 -3.16 9.86
N THR A 90 12.32 -3.48 8.60
CA THR A 90 13.67 -3.21 8.04
C THR A 90 13.91 -1.71 7.94
N GLU A 91 12.89 -0.97 7.53
CA GLU A 91 12.88 0.48 7.48
C GLU A 91 11.72 1.05 8.30
N LYS A 92 12.03 2.01 9.18
CA LYS A 92 11.00 2.76 9.94
C LYS A 92 10.45 3.95 9.18
N LYS A 93 11.14 4.41 8.13
CA LYS A 93 10.73 5.55 7.30
C LYS A 93 10.64 5.06 5.86
N VAL A 94 9.49 5.22 5.24
CA VAL A 94 9.28 4.87 3.83
C VAL A 94 8.99 6.15 3.06
N ILE A 95 9.67 6.32 1.92
CA ILE A 95 9.55 7.50 1.07
C ILE A 95 8.77 7.14 -0.19
N ILE A 96 7.58 7.72 -0.34
CA ILE A 96 6.86 7.73 -1.62
C ILE A 96 7.46 8.85 -2.48
N LYS A 97 8.17 8.47 -3.54
CA LYS A 97 8.85 9.42 -4.42
C LYS A 97 7.87 10.34 -5.16
N ALA A 98 8.31 11.57 -5.43
CA ALA A 98 7.58 12.52 -6.26
C ALA A 98 7.07 11.86 -7.56
N GLY A 99 5.82 12.15 -7.94
CA GLY A 99 5.15 11.57 -9.11
C GLY A 99 4.72 10.11 -8.98
N LYS A 100 5.07 9.41 -7.88
CA LYS A 100 4.64 8.03 -7.60
C LYS A 100 3.42 8.02 -6.67
N LYS A 101 2.70 6.90 -6.69
CA LYS A 101 1.54 6.63 -5.82
C LYS A 101 1.80 5.56 -4.77
N SER A 102 2.98 4.95 -4.77
CA SER A 102 3.29 3.89 -3.83
C SER A 102 4.78 3.73 -3.59
N ALA A 103 5.11 3.09 -2.49
CA ALA A 103 6.42 2.55 -2.16
C ALA A 103 6.21 1.21 -1.44
N THR A 104 7.15 0.29 -1.60
CA THR A 104 7.14 -1.00 -0.90
C THR A 104 8.27 -1.06 0.10
N THR A 105 8.07 -1.80 1.18
CA THR A 105 9.12 -2.15 2.14
C THR A 105 8.92 -3.58 2.60
N ILE A 106 9.98 -4.20 3.08
CA ILE A 106 9.96 -5.55 3.63
C ILE A 106 9.82 -5.44 5.15
N ILE A 107 9.11 -6.38 5.76
CA ILE A 107 9.15 -6.62 7.21
C ILE A 107 9.65 -8.03 7.46
N LYS A 108 10.45 -8.18 8.51
CA LYS A 108 10.98 -9.47 8.97
C LYS A 108 10.07 -10.02 10.04
N ILE A 109 9.74 -11.30 9.95
CA ILE A 109 8.89 -12.05 10.88
C ILE A 109 9.71 -13.19 11.45
N TYR A 110 9.73 -13.35 12.77
CA TYR A 110 10.51 -14.36 13.46
C TYR A 110 9.59 -15.43 14.09
N PRO A 111 9.24 -16.51 13.37
CA PRO A 111 8.26 -17.50 13.84
C PRO A 111 8.70 -18.24 15.12
N LYS A 112 10.02 -18.37 15.36
CA LYS A 112 10.55 -18.95 16.62
C LYS A 112 10.25 -18.10 17.85
N GLN A 113 10.00 -16.80 17.68
CA GLN A 113 9.70 -15.87 18.76
C GLN A 113 8.18 -15.77 19.03
N MET A 114 7.35 -16.39 18.19
CA MET A 114 5.91 -16.45 18.42
C MET A 114 5.59 -17.32 19.64
N VAL A 115 4.79 -16.78 20.56
CA VAL A 115 4.32 -17.50 21.75
C VAL A 115 3.22 -18.50 21.37
N LEU A 116 2.31 -18.08 20.49
CA LEU A 116 1.18 -18.89 20.02
C LEU A 116 1.39 -19.31 18.56
N ASN A 117 0.80 -20.44 18.15
CA ASN A 117 0.80 -20.85 16.74
C ASN A 117 -0.01 -19.90 15.84
N LYS A 118 -0.85 -19.03 16.42
CA LYS A 118 -1.56 -17.96 15.72
C LYS A 118 -1.56 -16.71 16.59
N GLN A 119 -1.19 -15.56 16.05
CA GLN A 119 -1.26 -14.28 16.75
C GLN A 119 -1.42 -13.12 15.78
N ASN A 120 -2.12 -12.06 16.23
CA ASN A 120 -2.27 -10.84 15.46
C ASN A 120 -1.17 -9.84 15.85
N VAL A 121 -0.62 -9.16 14.85
CA VAL A 121 0.29 -8.02 15.04
C VAL A 121 -0.25 -6.86 14.23
N THR A 122 -0.30 -5.66 14.81
CA THR A 122 -0.80 -4.47 14.12
C THR A 122 0.32 -3.46 13.91
N LEU A 123 0.61 -3.16 12.65
CA LEU A 123 1.52 -2.08 12.26
C LEU A 123 0.74 -0.77 12.08
N SER A 124 1.39 0.36 12.34
CA SER A 124 0.85 1.69 12.06
C SER A 124 1.70 2.43 11.04
N CYS A 125 1.06 3.21 10.17
CA CYS A 125 1.68 4.09 9.18
C CYS A 125 1.18 5.51 9.40
N THR A 126 2.11 6.43 9.67
CA THR A 126 1.84 7.83 9.98
C THR A 126 2.49 8.76 8.96
N PRO A 127 1.71 9.45 8.10
CA PRO A 127 2.23 10.52 7.23
C PRO A 127 2.92 11.63 8.02
N GLN A 128 4.06 12.14 7.55
CA GLN A 128 4.84 13.18 8.27
C GLN A 128 4.59 14.61 7.79
N TRP A 129 3.94 14.80 6.64
CA TRP A 129 3.74 16.12 6.01
C TRP A 129 2.34 16.69 6.23
N LYS A 130 1.48 15.99 6.97
CA LYS A 130 0.13 16.42 7.31
C LYS A 130 -0.34 15.77 8.60
N GLU A 131 -1.30 16.40 9.28
CA GLU A 131 -2.15 15.72 10.26
C GLU A 131 -3.07 14.75 9.49
N GLY A 132 -2.51 13.61 9.10
CA GLY A 132 -3.22 12.54 8.40
C GLY A 132 -3.69 11.47 9.37
N GLY A 133 -4.80 10.80 9.02
CA GLY A 133 -5.23 9.60 9.75
C GLY A 133 -4.13 8.54 9.75
N ILE A 134 -3.86 7.97 10.93
CA ILE A 134 -2.93 6.85 11.09
C ILE A 134 -3.57 5.62 10.42
N SER A 135 -2.93 5.10 9.38
CA SER A 135 -3.33 3.85 8.74
C SER A 135 -2.81 2.66 9.56
N LYS A 136 -3.59 1.59 9.64
CA LYS A 136 -3.25 0.37 10.39
C LYS A 136 -3.33 -0.86 9.48
N LEU A 137 -2.35 -1.74 9.61
CA LEU A 137 -2.32 -3.06 9.00
C LEU A 137 -2.29 -4.11 10.10
N THR A 138 -3.32 -4.96 10.16
CA THR A 138 -3.36 -6.12 11.07
C THR A 138 -2.94 -7.37 10.32
N ILE A 139 -1.86 -8.00 10.78
CA ILE A 139 -1.30 -9.21 10.21
C ILE A 139 -1.65 -10.37 11.13
N LEU A 140 -2.42 -11.33 10.63
CA LEU A 140 -2.60 -12.63 11.28
C LEU A 140 -1.39 -13.50 10.91
N LEU A 141 -0.49 -13.69 11.87
CA LEU A 141 0.63 -14.60 11.74
C LEU A 141 0.21 -16.01 12.14
N LYS A 142 0.53 -17.00 11.31
CA LYS A 142 0.38 -18.42 11.64
C LYS A 142 1.73 -19.13 11.55
N ARG A 143 2.11 -19.81 12.62
CA ARG A 143 3.24 -20.73 12.66
C ARG A 143 2.77 -22.11 12.22
N LYS A 144 3.34 -22.61 11.12
CA LYS A 144 3.12 -23.94 10.58
C LYS A 144 4.10 -24.95 11.18
#